data_AF-A0A075WEN4-F1
#
_entry.id   AF-A0A075WEN4-F1
#
_cell.length_a   1.000
_cell.length_b   1.000
_cell.length_c   1.000
_cell.angle_alpha   90.00
_cell.angle_beta   90.00
_cell.angle_gamma   90.00
#
_symmetry.space_group_name_H-M   'P 1'
#
loop_
_entity.id
_entity.type
_entity.pdbx_description
1 polymer ?
#
loop_
_entity_poly.entity_id
_entity_poly.type
_entity_poly.pdbx_seq_one_letter_code
_entity_poly.pdbx_strand_id
1 'polypeptide(L)'
;GAHLARGEETSGVFQELGKAECQYFNGTERVRHVTRYIYNRQQYVHFDSDVGHYVADTPLGEPDAKYWNSQQDILEQTRAEVDTVCRHNYEVSTPFIVERRVQPKVRVSPMQSSSLPQTDRLVCYVTGFYPAEIEVKWFKNGQEETERVVSTDVIQNG
;
A
#
# COMPACT_ATOMS: atom_id res chain seq x y z
N GLY A 1 22.96 -23.54 49.67
CA GLY A 1 23.11 -22.23 49.02
C GLY A 1 22.16 -22.18 47.85
N ALA A 2 21.33 -21.14 47.74
CA ALA A 2 20.43 -20.97 46.61
C ALA A 2 21.24 -20.51 45.39
N HIS A 3 21.17 -21.25 44.29
CA HIS A 3 21.71 -20.80 43.01
C HIS A 3 20.78 -19.71 42.47
N LEU A 4 21.33 -18.52 42.26
CA LEU A 4 20.70 -17.46 41.48
C LEU A 4 20.48 -17.99 40.07
N ALA A 5 19.22 -18.09 39.64
CA ALA A 5 18.89 -18.29 38.24
C ALA A 5 19.39 -17.06 37.47
N ARG A 6 20.52 -17.23 36.77
CA ARG A 6 21.05 -16.25 35.83
C ARG A 6 20.06 -16.21 34.67
N GLY A 7 19.16 -15.23 34.67
CA GLY A 7 18.31 -14.95 33.52
C GLY A 7 19.21 -14.71 32.30
N GLU A 8 18.98 -15.45 31.22
CA GLU A 8 19.56 -15.11 29.93
C GLU A 8 19.19 -13.67 29.59
N GLU A 9 20.18 -12.90 29.16
CA GLU A 9 19.98 -11.55 28.66
C GLU A 9 19.02 -11.63 27.47
N THR A 10 17.82 -11.09 27.60
CA THR A 10 16.82 -11.18 26.53
C THR A 10 17.32 -10.41 25.33
N SER A 11 17.79 -11.11 24.30
CA SER A 11 18.12 -10.55 22.98
C SER A 11 16.83 -10.26 22.19
N GLY A 12 15.89 -9.55 22.81
CA GLY A 12 14.64 -9.14 22.18
C GLY A 12 14.85 -7.86 21.38
N VAL A 13 14.44 -7.88 20.11
CA VAL A 13 14.22 -6.65 19.35
C VAL A 13 12.79 -6.19 19.61
N PHE A 14 12.65 -4.91 19.97
CA PHE A 14 11.36 -4.26 20.13
C PHE A 14 11.14 -3.32 18.95
N GLN A 15 9.98 -3.41 18.32
CA GLN A 15 9.58 -2.52 17.23
C GLN A 15 8.24 -1.87 17.57
N GLU A 16 8.26 -0.54 17.58
CA GLU A 16 7.07 0.31 17.62
C GLU A 16 6.92 1.01 16.26
N LEU A 17 5.75 0.90 15.63
CA LEU A 17 5.47 1.44 14.31
C LEU A 17 4.12 2.16 14.30
N GLY A 18 4.15 3.45 13.95
CA GLY A 18 2.96 4.22 13.61
C GLY A 18 2.71 4.24 12.10
N LYS A 19 1.47 4.07 11.68
CA LYS A 19 1.05 4.22 10.28
C LYS A 19 -0.19 5.12 10.19
N ALA A 20 -0.06 6.29 9.58
CA ALA A 20 -1.18 7.16 9.22
C ALA A 20 -1.48 6.99 7.72
N GLU A 21 -2.72 6.62 7.40
CA GLU A 21 -3.17 6.39 6.03
C GLU A 21 -4.32 7.33 5.68
N CYS A 22 -4.23 7.95 4.51
CA CYS A 22 -5.35 8.65 3.87
C CYS A 22 -5.86 7.81 2.70
N GLN A 23 -7.08 7.29 2.82
CA GLN A 23 -7.72 6.45 1.81
C GLN A 23 -8.67 7.32 0.98
N TYR A 24 -8.32 7.53 -0.30
CA TYR A 24 -9.08 8.37 -1.24
C TYR A 24 -9.92 7.47 -2.15
N PHE A 25 -11.24 7.50 -2.01
CA PHE A 25 -12.13 6.65 -2.81
C PHE A 25 -12.69 7.34 -4.04
N ASN A 26 -12.84 8.67 -3.98
CA ASN A 26 -13.22 9.50 -5.12
C ASN A 26 -12.59 10.89 -4.95
N GLY A 27 -11.29 10.97 -5.22
CA GLY A 27 -10.49 12.17 -4.94
C GLY A 27 -10.67 12.68 -3.52
N THR A 28 -11.00 13.96 -3.39
CA THR A 28 -11.33 14.63 -2.13
C THR A 28 -12.84 14.75 -1.89
N GLU A 29 -13.68 13.89 -2.47
CA GLU A 29 -15.09 13.81 -2.04
C GLU A 29 -15.19 12.87 -0.83
N ARG A 30 -14.82 11.61 -1.02
CA ARG A 30 -14.84 10.58 0.03
C ARG A 30 -13.42 10.18 0.44
N VAL A 31 -13.05 10.59 1.65
CA VAL A 31 -11.72 10.38 2.25
C VAL A 31 -11.89 9.77 3.65
N ARG A 32 -11.09 8.75 3.95
CA ARG A 32 -11.03 8.11 5.27
C ARG A 32 -9.60 8.21 5.80
N HIS A 33 -9.45 8.71 7.02
CA HIS A 33 -8.18 8.79 7.72
C HIS A 33 -8.08 7.65 8.74
N VAL A 34 -6.98 6.89 8.70
CA VAL A 34 -6.76 5.77 9.63
C VAL A 34 -5.34 5.82 10.17
N THR A 35 -5.22 5.96 11.49
CA THR A 35 -3.94 5.85 12.21
C THR A 35 -3.87 4.52 12.93
N ARG A 36 -2.75 3.80 12.81
CA ARG A 36 -2.52 2.51 13.45
C ARG A 36 -1.22 2.56 14.24
N TYR A 37 -1.24 1.97 15.43
CA TYR A 37 -0.06 1.74 16.25
C TYR A 37 0.17 0.24 16.37
N ILE A 38 1.41 -0.17 16.08
CA ILE A 38 1.78 -1.55 15.80
C ILE A 38 3.03 -1.88 16.60
N TYR A 39 2.88 -2.83 17.52
CA TYR A 39 3.95 -3.33 18.35
C TYR A 39 4.34 -4.73 17.89
N ASN A 40 5.61 -4.92 17.51
CA ASN A 40 6.13 -6.21 17.02
C ASN A 40 5.24 -6.88 15.94
N ARG A 41 4.77 -6.06 14.98
CA ARG A 41 3.87 -6.45 13.88
C ARG A 41 2.42 -6.75 14.28
N GLN A 42 2.06 -6.59 15.55
CA GLN A 42 0.69 -6.67 16.02
C GLN A 42 0.13 -5.26 16.23
N GLN A 43 -0.87 -4.89 15.44
CA GLN A 43 -1.64 -3.67 15.71
C GLN A 43 -2.31 -3.81 17.07
N TYR A 44 -2.15 -2.80 17.92
CA TYR A 44 -2.68 -2.83 19.29
C TYR A 44 -3.74 -1.76 19.55
N VAL A 45 -3.70 -0.64 18.81
CA VAL A 45 -4.72 0.41 18.83
C VAL A 45 -4.76 1.11 17.47
N HIS A 46 -5.95 1.57 17.07
CA HIS A 46 -6.12 2.40 15.88
C HIS A 46 -7.13 3.52 16.10
N PHE A 47 -7.02 4.55 15.27
CA PHE A 47 -8.07 5.53 15.03
C PHE A 47 -8.58 5.35 13.61
N ASP A 48 -9.89 5.38 13.43
CA ASP A 48 -10.57 5.39 12.14
C ASP A 48 -11.52 6.58 12.10
N SER A 49 -11.41 7.44 11.09
CA SER A 49 -12.25 8.63 10.96
C SER A 49 -13.74 8.31 10.89
N ASP A 50 -14.11 7.14 10.35
CA ASP A 50 -15.51 6.71 10.26
C ASP A 50 -16.07 6.34 11.65
N VAL A 51 -15.21 5.95 12.59
CA VAL A 51 -15.53 5.66 14.00
C VAL A 51 -15.38 6.91 14.87
N GLY A 52 -14.41 7.75 14.53
CA GLY A 52 -14.15 9.03 15.18
C GLY A 52 -13.49 8.95 16.56
N HIS A 53 -12.95 7.80 16.97
CA HIS A 53 -12.20 7.65 18.22
C HIS A 53 -11.23 6.46 18.19
N TYR A 54 -10.31 6.41 19.15
CA TYR A 54 -9.34 5.34 19.26
C TYR A 54 -9.98 4.05 19.77
N VAL A 55 -9.69 2.94 19.10
CA VAL A 55 -10.19 1.61 19.43
C VAL A 55 -9.00 0.71 19.72
N ALA A 56 -9.01 0.05 20.88
CA ALA A 56 -8.01 -0.95 21.23
C ALA A 56 -8.30 -2.26 20.47
N ASP A 57 -7.31 -2.76 19.73
CA ASP A 57 -7.39 -4.04 19.01
C ASP A 57 -6.89 -5.22 19.85
N THR A 58 -6.18 -4.91 20.93
CA THR A 58 -5.63 -5.88 21.88
C THR A 58 -5.66 -5.30 23.29
N PRO A 59 -5.54 -6.13 24.35
CA PRO A 59 -5.43 -5.64 25.72
C PRO A 59 -4.28 -4.65 25.96
N LEU A 60 -3.20 -4.75 25.16
CA LEU A 60 -2.07 -3.82 25.23
C LEU A 60 -2.48 -2.39 24.90
N GLY A 61 -3.44 -2.18 24.00
CA GLY A 61 -3.90 -0.86 23.58
C GLY A 61 -5.04 -0.28 24.37
N GLU A 62 -5.63 -1.02 25.31
CA GLU A 62 -6.71 -0.48 26.14
C GLU A 62 -6.32 0.78 26.94
N PRO A 63 -5.12 0.85 27.56
CA PRO A 63 -4.71 2.05 28.28
C PRO A 63 -4.58 3.25 27.35
N ASP A 64 -3.99 3.06 26.16
CA ASP A 64 -3.77 4.13 25.19
C ASP A 64 -5.07 4.63 24.58
N ALA A 65 -5.96 3.72 24.18
CA ALA A 65 -7.28 4.09 23.67
C ALA A 65 -8.09 4.88 24.73
N LYS A 66 -8.09 4.44 25.99
CA LYS A 66 -8.76 5.16 27.09
C LYS A 66 -8.13 6.53 27.32
N TYR A 67 -6.80 6.60 27.33
CA TYR A 67 -6.08 7.85 27.56
C TYR A 67 -6.33 8.86 26.44
N TRP A 68 -6.12 8.50 25.17
CA TRP A 68 -6.34 9.41 24.06
C TRP A 68 -7.80 9.80 23.88
N ASN A 69 -8.76 8.89 24.10
CA ASN A 69 -10.18 9.24 24.03
C ASN A 69 -10.64 10.17 25.17
N SER A 70 -9.87 10.26 26.26
CA SER A 70 -10.14 11.21 27.35
C SER A 70 -9.58 12.61 27.09
N GLN A 71 -8.70 12.75 26.10
CA GLN A 71 -8.07 14.01 25.71
C GLN A 71 -8.83 14.60 24.51
N GLN A 72 -9.73 15.53 24.79
CA GLN A 72 -10.61 16.14 23.78
C GLN A 72 -9.82 16.81 22.64
N ASP A 73 -8.73 17.50 22.97
CA ASP A 73 -7.85 18.18 22.03
C ASP A 73 -7.18 17.20 21.04
N ILE A 74 -6.64 16.10 21.53
CA ILE A 74 -6.05 15.04 20.70
C ILE A 74 -7.13 14.46 19.78
N LEU A 75 -8.29 14.13 20.34
CA LEU A 75 -9.35 13.46 19.59
C LEU A 75 -9.95 14.36 18.49
N GLU A 76 -10.15 15.65 18.77
CA GLU A 76 -10.61 16.63 17.79
C GLU A 76 -9.54 16.91 16.72
N GLN A 77 -8.27 16.99 17.11
CA GLN A 77 -7.18 17.12 16.15
C GLN A 77 -7.15 15.94 15.17
N THR A 78 -7.16 14.70 15.66
CA THR A 78 -7.12 13.50 14.81
C THR A 78 -8.34 13.39 13.89
N ARG A 79 -9.52 13.84 14.34
CA ARG A 79 -10.71 13.95 13.48
C ARG A 79 -10.52 14.97 12.36
N ALA A 80 -9.91 16.11 12.66
CA ALA A 80 -9.66 17.18 11.70
C ALA A 80 -8.56 16.85 10.68
N GLU A 81 -7.74 15.82 10.91
CA GLU A 81 -6.69 15.38 9.97
C GLU A 81 -7.25 14.89 8.63
N VAL A 82 -8.52 14.47 8.56
CA VAL A 82 -9.19 14.17 7.29
C VAL A 82 -9.11 15.36 6.33
N ASP A 83 -9.35 16.57 6.81
CA ASP A 83 -9.34 17.77 5.98
C ASP A 83 -7.97 18.44 5.97
N THR A 84 -7.42 18.67 7.16
CA THR A 84 -6.18 19.45 7.34
C THR A 84 -4.93 18.73 6.83
N VAL A 85 -4.94 17.40 6.78
CA VAL A 85 -3.83 16.58 6.29
C VAL A 85 -4.23 15.87 5.00
N CYS A 86 -5.26 15.02 5.01
CA CYS A 86 -5.54 14.17 3.85
C CYS A 86 -6.01 14.98 2.63
N ARG A 87 -7.09 15.75 2.74
CA ARG A 87 -7.56 16.56 1.59
C ARG A 87 -6.52 17.58 1.14
N HIS A 88 -5.92 18.28 2.10
CA HIS A 88 -4.83 19.22 1.82
C HIS A 88 -3.70 18.57 1.00
N ASN A 89 -3.17 17.43 1.45
CA ASN A 89 -2.05 16.77 0.79
C ASN A 89 -2.45 16.19 -0.57
N TYR A 90 -3.70 15.74 -0.73
CA TYR A 90 -4.20 15.30 -2.04
C TYR A 90 -4.18 16.45 -3.05
N GLU A 91 -4.68 17.63 -2.67
CA GLU A 91 -4.66 18.83 -3.53
C GLU A 91 -3.23 19.23 -3.89
N VAL A 92 -2.34 19.27 -2.89
CA VAL A 92 -0.91 19.56 -3.12
C VAL A 92 -0.28 18.54 -4.07
N SER A 93 -0.60 17.25 -3.92
CA SER A 93 0.00 16.16 -4.71
C SER A 93 -0.63 15.97 -6.09
N THR A 94 -1.81 16.53 -6.32
CA THR A 94 -2.59 16.34 -7.54
C THR A 94 -1.78 16.59 -8.82
N PRO A 95 -1.12 17.75 -9.01
CA PRO A 95 -0.49 18.09 -10.27
C PRO A 95 0.76 17.25 -10.63
N PHE A 96 1.36 16.49 -9.71
CA PHE A 96 2.60 15.75 -9.98
C PHE A 96 2.60 14.28 -9.54
N ILE A 97 1.63 13.83 -8.74
CA ILE A 97 1.45 12.42 -8.37
C ILE A 97 0.16 11.87 -8.97
N VAL A 98 -0.99 12.47 -8.66
CA VAL A 98 -2.31 11.91 -9.06
C VAL A 98 -2.49 11.94 -10.57
N GLU A 99 -2.17 13.09 -11.18
CA GLU A 99 -2.29 13.30 -12.63
C GLU A 99 -1.08 12.79 -13.42
N ARG A 100 -0.06 12.28 -12.73
CA ARG A 100 1.15 11.76 -13.40
C ARG A 100 0.78 10.67 -14.38
N ARG A 101 1.22 10.82 -15.63
CA ARG A 101 1.13 9.80 -16.68
C ARG A 101 2.50 9.64 -17.33
N VAL A 102 2.93 8.40 -17.54
CA VAL A 102 4.15 8.08 -18.28
C VAL A 102 3.80 7.07 -19.34
N GLN A 103 4.11 7.39 -20.60
CA GLN A 103 3.79 6.52 -21.72
C GLN A 103 4.62 5.22 -21.68
N PRO A 104 4.00 4.07 -22.01
CA PRO A 104 4.73 2.80 -22.09
C PRO A 104 5.71 2.78 -23.24
N LYS A 105 6.84 2.10 -23.01
CA LYS A 105 7.75 1.66 -24.06
C LYS A 105 7.42 0.20 -24.39
N VAL A 106 7.10 -0.05 -25.66
CA VAL A 106 6.69 -1.35 -26.16
C VAL A 106 7.76 -1.94 -27.06
N ARG A 107 8.14 -3.20 -26.81
CA ARG A 107 9.05 -3.96 -27.67
C ARG A 107 8.51 -5.37 -27.88
N VAL A 108 8.29 -5.74 -29.14
CA VAL A 108 7.92 -7.10 -29.52
C VAL A 108 9.14 -7.83 -30.04
N SER A 109 9.39 -9.04 -29.54
CA SER A 109 10.46 -9.89 -30.04
C SER A 109 10.07 -11.37 -29.98
N PRO A 110 10.65 -12.23 -30.84
CA PRO A 110 10.58 -13.67 -30.66
C PRO A 110 11.10 -14.04 -29.27
N MET A 111 10.42 -14.97 -28.60
CA MET A 111 10.89 -15.52 -27.34
C MET A 111 12.19 -16.28 -27.62
N GLN A 112 13.28 -15.97 -26.93
CA GLN A 112 14.51 -16.75 -27.09
C GLN A 112 14.36 -18.06 -26.31
N SER A 113 14.35 -19.19 -27.02
CA SER A 113 14.42 -20.51 -26.41
C SER A 113 15.87 -20.98 -26.41
N SER A 114 16.38 -21.37 -25.24
CA SER A 114 17.69 -22.04 -25.14
C SER A 114 17.66 -23.48 -25.68
N SER A 115 16.47 -24.05 -25.91
CA SER A 115 16.28 -25.46 -26.26
C SER A 115 15.81 -25.71 -27.70
N LEU A 116 15.30 -24.71 -28.42
CA LEU A 116 14.76 -24.87 -29.78
C LEU A 116 15.25 -23.76 -30.73
N PRO A 117 15.76 -24.10 -31.93
CA PRO A 117 16.26 -23.12 -32.90
C PRO A 117 15.18 -22.28 -33.58
N GLN A 118 13.91 -22.67 -33.48
CA GLN A 118 12.76 -21.95 -34.03
C GLN A 118 11.75 -21.70 -32.93
N THR A 119 11.24 -20.47 -32.82
CA THR A 119 10.32 -20.08 -31.75
C THR A 119 9.01 -19.59 -32.33
N ASP A 120 7.91 -20.25 -31.95
CA ASP A 120 6.54 -19.91 -32.34
C ASP A 120 5.86 -18.92 -31.37
N ARG A 121 6.63 -18.35 -30.43
CA ARG A 121 6.13 -17.45 -29.40
C ARG A 121 6.72 -16.06 -29.57
N LEU A 122 5.86 -15.06 -29.49
CA LEU A 122 6.25 -13.66 -29.38
C LEU A 122 6.09 -13.20 -27.94
N VAL A 123 6.95 -12.28 -27.52
CA VAL A 123 6.83 -11.58 -26.24
C VAL A 123 6.66 -10.09 -26.53
N CYS A 124 5.66 -9.49 -25.90
CA CYS A 124 5.47 -8.04 -25.88
C CYS A 124 5.95 -7.52 -24.52
N TYR A 125 7.09 -6.85 -24.51
CA TYR A 125 7.61 -6.16 -23.34
C TYR A 125 7.01 -4.76 -23.27
N VAL A 126 6.20 -4.50 -22.24
CA VAL A 126 5.61 -3.19 -21.97
C VAL A 126 6.21 -2.65 -20.69
N THR A 127 6.94 -1.52 -20.78
CA THR A 127 7.82 -1.06 -19.70
C THR A 127 7.76 0.45 -19.50
N GLY A 128 8.15 0.91 -18.31
CA GLY A 128 8.36 2.34 -18.02
C GLY A 128 7.11 3.20 -18.01
N PHE A 129 5.94 2.63 -17.73
CA PHE A 129 4.66 3.33 -17.70
C PHE A 129 4.19 3.64 -16.29
N TYR A 130 3.27 4.61 -16.19
CA TYR A 130 2.56 4.96 -14.96
C TYR A 130 1.22 5.65 -15.32
N PRO A 131 0.11 5.37 -14.62
CA PRO A 131 -0.04 4.44 -13.49
C PRO A 131 -0.02 2.97 -13.96
N ALA A 132 -0.27 2.03 -13.05
CA ALA A 132 -0.11 0.60 -13.31
C ALA A 132 -1.24 0.00 -14.17
N GLU A 133 -2.39 0.68 -14.25
CA GLU A 133 -3.53 0.25 -15.05
C GLU A 133 -3.17 0.29 -16.55
N ILE A 134 -3.24 -0.87 -17.20
CA ILE A 134 -2.90 -1.01 -18.62
C ILE A 134 -3.69 -2.16 -19.25
N GLU A 135 -4.01 -2.01 -20.54
CA GLU A 135 -4.58 -3.07 -21.36
C GLU A 135 -3.62 -3.39 -22.51
N VAL A 136 -3.31 -4.67 -22.72
CA VAL A 136 -2.43 -5.15 -23.79
C VAL A 136 -3.16 -6.23 -24.58
N LYS A 137 -3.36 -6.00 -25.88
CA LYS A 137 -4.07 -6.89 -26.80
C LYS A 137 -3.14 -7.36 -27.92
N TRP A 138 -3.35 -8.60 -28.37
CA TRP A 138 -2.68 -9.15 -29.54
C TRP A 138 -3.63 -9.22 -30.72
N PHE A 139 -3.10 -8.92 -31.91
CA PHE A 139 -3.84 -9.03 -33.16
C PHE A 139 -3.03 -9.82 -34.18
N LYS A 140 -3.71 -10.71 -34.90
CA LYS A 140 -3.15 -11.43 -36.06
C LYS A 140 -4.03 -11.16 -37.26
N ASN A 141 -3.45 -10.59 -38.31
CA ASN A 141 -4.18 -10.23 -39.53
C ASN A 141 -5.44 -9.39 -39.27
N GLY A 142 -5.40 -8.52 -38.26
CA GLY A 142 -6.51 -7.65 -37.87
C GLY A 142 -7.57 -8.29 -36.96
N GLN A 143 -7.46 -9.58 -36.63
CA GLN A 143 -8.34 -10.26 -35.68
C GLN A 143 -7.67 -10.34 -34.30
N GLU A 144 -8.42 -10.03 -33.25
CA GLU A 144 -7.93 -10.12 -31.86
C GLU A 144 -7.67 -11.59 -31.48
N GLU A 145 -6.50 -11.85 -30.92
CA GLU A 145 -6.08 -13.17 -30.44
C GLU A 145 -6.20 -13.17 -28.92
N THR A 146 -7.02 -14.07 -28.38
CA THR A 146 -7.23 -14.20 -26.92
C THR A 146 -6.87 -15.59 -26.40
N GLU A 147 -7.15 -16.65 -27.19
CA GLU A 147 -6.98 -18.04 -26.75
C GLU A 147 -5.53 -18.44 -26.47
N ARG A 148 -4.56 -17.83 -27.16
CA ARG A 148 -3.13 -18.18 -27.08
C ARG A 148 -2.29 -17.11 -26.37
N VAL A 149 -2.94 -16.15 -25.73
CA VAL A 149 -2.28 -15.04 -25.05
C VAL A 149 -2.12 -15.38 -23.57
N VAL A 150 -0.92 -15.13 -23.06
CA VAL A 150 -0.61 -15.22 -21.63
C VAL A 150 0.08 -13.93 -21.21
N SER A 151 -0.27 -13.43 -20.03
CA SER A 151 0.25 -12.20 -19.45
C SER A 151 0.82 -12.46 -18.06
N THR A 152 1.81 -11.67 -17.66
CA THR A 152 2.28 -11.63 -16.28
C THR A 152 1.49 -10.58 -15.51
N ASP A 153 1.53 -10.64 -14.18
CA ASP A 153 1.12 -9.52 -13.35
C ASP A 153 1.98 -8.28 -13.65
N VAL A 154 1.42 -7.10 -13.37
CA VAL A 154 2.18 -5.84 -13.46
C VAL A 154 3.21 -5.80 -12.34
N ILE A 155 4.48 -5.61 -12.71
CA ILE A 155 5.61 -5.62 -11.78
C ILE A 155 5.95 -4.18 -11.38
N GLN A 156 6.02 -3.92 -10.07
CA GLN A 156 6.51 -2.67 -9.52
C GLN A 156 8.04 -2.69 -9.45
N ASN A 157 8.70 -1.66 -10.01
CA ASN A 157 10.15 -1.65 -10.20
C ASN A 157 10.96 -1.15 -8.99
N GLY A 158 10.30 -0.82 -7.87
CA GLY A 158 10.90 -0.10 -6.74
C GLY A 158 10.81 1.40 -6.94
#